data_AF-A0A2V6P5V6-F1
#
_entry.id   AF-A0A2V6P5V6-F1
#
_cell.length_a   1.000
_cell.length_b   1.000
_cell.length_c   1.000
_cell.angle_alpha   90.00
_cell.angle_beta   90.00
_cell.angle_gamma   90.00
#
_symmetry.space_group_name_H-M   'P 1'
#
loop_
_entity.id
_entity.type
_entity.pdbx_description
1 polymer ?
#
loop_
_entity_poly.entity_id
_entity_poly.type
_entity_poly.pdbx_seq_one_letter_code
_entity_poly.pdbx_strand_id
1 'polypeptide(L)'
;GRPDLAGDALPKVRAPTLLIVGGKDEVVITLNEQAQREMRAEVKLEVVPGATHLFEEPGALDGVAKLATDWFLRHGNAAKPAFTKGSPRRSSFL
;
A
#
# COMPACT_ATOMS: atom_id res chain seq x y z
N GLY A 1 3.79 -4.28 9.04
CA GLY A 1 2.96 -4.18 10.27
C GLY A 1 2.62 -5.57 10.76
N ARG A 2 1.75 -5.69 11.78
CA ARG A 2 1.26 -6.99 12.30
C ARG A 2 -0.25 -7.14 12.06
N PRO A 3 -0.69 -7.30 10.80
CA PRO A 3 -2.12 -7.40 10.47
C PRO A 3 -2.77 -8.62 11.11
N ASP A 4 -2.00 -9.68 11.38
CA ASP A 4 -2.41 -10.84 12.17
C ASP A 4 -2.89 -10.51 13.59
N LEU A 5 -2.43 -9.39 14.16
CA LEU A 5 -2.82 -8.91 15.49
C LEU A 5 -3.96 -7.89 15.44
N ALA A 6 -4.46 -7.53 14.25
CA ALA A 6 -5.44 -6.46 14.09
C ALA A 6 -6.89 -6.91 14.32
N GLY A 7 -7.18 -8.23 14.29
CA GLY A 7 -8.47 -8.83 14.62
C GLY A 7 -9.66 -8.06 14.03
N ASP A 8 -10.60 -7.64 14.88
CA ASP A 8 -11.83 -6.91 14.50
C ASP A 8 -11.59 -5.57 13.76
N ALA A 9 -10.35 -5.08 13.66
CA ALA A 9 -10.01 -3.94 12.82
C ALA A 9 -9.82 -4.32 11.34
N LEU A 10 -9.44 -5.56 11.01
CA LEU A 10 -9.22 -6.00 9.62
C LEU A 10 -10.46 -5.82 8.73
N PRO A 11 -11.68 -6.21 9.16
CA PRO A 11 -12.87 -6.00 8.33
C PRO A 11 -13.27 -4.53 8.17
N LYS A 12 -12.70 -3.62 8.99
CA LYS A 12 -12.99 -2.18 8.97
C LYS A 12 -12.09 -1.42 7.99
N VAL A 13 -11.01 -2.03 7.49
CA VAL A 13 -10.14 -1.41 6.49
C VAL A 13 -10.93 -1.16 5.21
N ARG A 14 -10.91 0.08 4.73
CA ARG A 14 -11.59 0.50 3.49
C ARG A 14 -10.64 0.80 2.34
N ALA A 15 -9.38 1.10 2.65
CA ALA A 15 -8.39 1.44 1.64
C ALA A 15 -7.86 0.16 0.96
N PRO A 16 -7.63 0.17 -0.37
CA PRO A 16 -6.89 -0.89 -1.04
C PRO A 16 -5.56 -1.15 -0.35
N THR A 17 -5.34 -2.38 0.11
CA THR A 17 -4.18 -2.76 0.92
C THR A 17 -3.27 -3.73 0.17
N LEU A 18 -1.98 -3.40 0.13
CA LEU A 18 -0.93 -4.31 -0.32
C LEU A 18 -0.19 -4.88 0.89
N LEU A 19 -0.18 -6.19 1.03
CA LEU A 19 0.65 -6.93 1.97
C LEU A 19 1.88 -7.44 1.22
N ILE A 20 3.09 -7.06 1.66
CA ILE A 20 4.35 -7.53 1.06
C ILE A 20 5.11 -8.31 2.14
N VAL A 21 5.52 -9.54 1.81
CA VAL A 21 6.22 -10.45 2.74
C VAL A 21 7.45 -11.06 2.08
N GLY A 22 8.45 -11.44 2.88
CA GLY A 22 9.63 -12.15 2.41
C GLY A 22 9.35 -13.64 2.18
N GLY A 23 9.82 -14.19 1.06
CA GLY A 23 9.56 -15.58 0.66
C GLY A 23 10.23 -16.64 1.53
N LYS A 24 11.18 -16.27 2.40
CA LYS A 24 11.78 -17.18 3.39
C LYS A 24 11.04 -17.18 4.74
N ASP A 25 9.97 -16.41 4.88
CA ASP A 25 9.21 -16.28 6.12
C ASP A 25 7.83 -16.93 5.99
N GLU A 26 7.82 -18.27 5.95
CA GLU A 26 6.60 -19.08 5.76
C GLU A 26 5.53 -18.79 6.80
N VAL A 27 5.92 -18.56 8.06
CA VAL A 27 4.99 -18.22 9.13
C VAL A 27 4.32 -16.88 8.85
N VAL A 28 5.10 -15.86 8.47
CA VAL A 28 4.54 -14.53 8.15
C VAL A 28 3.69 -14.59 6.88
N ILE A 29 4.00 -15.44 5.90
CA ILE A 29 3.13 -15.68 4.74
C ILE A 29 1.77 -16.18 5.21
N THR A 30 1.70 -17.28 5.98
CA THR A 30 0.44 -17.84 6.46
C THR A 30 -0.36 -16.85 7.30
N LEU A 31 0.30 -16.07 8.16
CA LEU A 31 -0.33 -15.04 8.98
C LEU A 31 -0.94 -13.91 8.13
N ASN A 32 -0.24 -13.49 7.06
CA ASN A 32 -0.77 -12.46 6.16
C ASN A 32 -1.87 -12.99 5.24
N GLU A 33 -1.81 -14.24 4.80
CA GLU A 33 -2.91 -14.89 4.09
C GLU A 33 -4.17 -14.96 4.97
N GLN A 34 -4.01 -15.24 6.27
CA GLN A 34 -5.14 -15.21 7.20
C GLN A 34 -5.71 -13.80 7.34
N ALA A 35 -4.86 -12.81 7.58
CA ALA A 35 -5.32 -11.43 7.66
C ALA A 35 -6.02 -10.98 6.37
N GLN A 36 -5.49 -11.35 5.20
CA GLN A 36 -6.08 -11.08 3.89
C GLN A 36 -7.51 -11.60 3.79
N ARG A 37 -7.78 -12.82 4.29
CA ARG A 37 -9.12 -13.43 4.28
C ARG A 37 -10.14 -12.70 5.17
N GLU A 38 -9.68 -11.99 6.19
CA GLU A 38 -10.52 -11.25 7.13
C GLU A 38 -10.83 -9.82 6.66
N MET A 39 -10.08 -9.31 5.68
CA MET A 39 -10.28 -7.98 5.11
C MET A 39 -11.43 -7.95 4.10
N ARG A 40 -12.11 -6.80 4.02
CA ARG A 40 -13.25 -6.58 3.08
C ARG A 40 -12.91 -5.66 1.90
N ALA A 41 -11.89 -4.83 2.04
CA ALA A 41 -11.40 -4.00 0.94
C ALA A 41 -10.59 -4.83 -0.07
N GLU A 42 -10.28 -4.24 -1.21
CA GLU A 42 -9.30 -4.81 -2.14
C GLU A 42 -7.98 -5.07 -1.39
N VAL A 43 -7.52 -6.31 -1.43
CA VAL A 43 -6.29 -6.71 -0.76
C VAL A 43 -5.47 -7.63 -1.65
N LYS A 44 -4.18 -7.32 -1.77
CA LYS A 44 -3.22 -8.14 -2.51
C LYS A 44 -2.08 -8.56 -1.59
N LEU A 45 -1.69 -9.83 -1.67
CA LEU A 45 -0.48 -10.36 -1.04
C LEU A 45 0.59 -10.58 -2.11
N GLU A 46 1.77 -10.01 -1.91
CA GLU A 46 2.95 -10.19 -2.76
C GLU A 46 4.08 -10.80 -1.93
N VAL A 47 4.72 -11.83 -2.49
CA VAL A 47 5.83 -12.55 -1.85
C VAL A 47 7.12 -12.23 -2.61
N VAL A 48 8.12 -11.69 -1.91
CA VAL A 48 9.45 -11.39 -2.50
C VAL A 48 10.34 -12.63 -2.40
N PRO A 49 10.66 -13.32 -3.50
CA PRO A 49 11.40 -14.58 -3.44
C PRO A 49 12.78 -14.40 -2.80
N GLY A 50 13.14 -15.33 -1.91
CA GLY A 50 14.47 -15.34 -1.28
C GLY A 50 14.71 -14.27 -0.20
N ALA A 51 13.77 -13.35 0.02
CA ALA A 51 13.88 -12.32 1.05
C ALA A 51 13.44 -12.83 2.43
N THR A 52 14.13 -12.35 3.48
CA THR A 52 13.74 -12.52 4.88
C THR A 52 12.86 -11.35 5.35
N HIS A 53 12.42 -11.37 6.61
CA HIS A 53 11.47 -10.41 7.18
C HIS A 53 11.92 -8.93 7.11
N LEU A 54 13.22 -8.66 7.02
CA LEU A 54 13.78 -7.30 6.90
C LEU A 54 14.10 -6.91 5.46
N PHE A 55 14.00 -7.84 4.49
CA PHE A 55 14.37 -7.60 3.10
C PHE A 55 15.83 -7.11 2.93
N GLU A 56 16.76 -7.59 3.74
CA GLU A 56 18.18 -7.18 3.70
C GLU A 56 18.94 -7.77 2.49
N GLU A 57 18.37 -8.78 1.84
CA GLU A 57 18.99 -9.41 0.69
C GLU A 57 19.14 -8.44 -0.49
N PRO A 58 20.21 -8.55 -1.28
CA PRO A 58 20.43 -7.68 -2.44
C PRO A 58 19.21 -7.61 -3.37
N GLY A 59 18.71 -6.40 -3.61
CA GLY A 59 17.56 -6.14 -4.48
C GLY A 59 16.18 -6.42 -3.87
N ALA A 60 16.09 -6.94 -2.63
CA ALA A 60 14.81 -7.21 -2.00
C ALA A 60 14.05 -5.90 -1.69
N LEU A 61 14.71 -4.89 -1.12
CA LEU A 61 14.12 -3.58 -0.91
C LEU A 61 13.74 -2.86 -2.21
N ASP A 62 14.51 -3.02 -3.28
CA ASP A 62 14.16 -2.46 -4.60
C ASP A 62 12.86 -3.07 -5.13
N GLY A 63 12.71 -4.39 -4.97
CA GLY A 63 11.48 -5.11 -5.29
C GLY A 63 10.28 -4.60 -4.47
N VAL A 64 10.45 -4.46 -3.15
CA VAL A 64 9.42 -3.89 -2.25
C VAL A 64 9.04 -2.47 -2.68
N ALA A 65 10.03 -1.61 -2.95
CA ALA A 65 9.82 -0.23 -3.37
C ALA A 65 9.04 -0.14 -4.68
N LYS A 66 9.38 -1.00 -5.66
CA LYS A 66 8.66 -1.07 -6.93
C LYS A 66 7.21 -1.51 -6.72
N LEU A 67 6.96 -2.57 -5.95
CA LEU A 67 5.62 -3.07 -5.67
C LEU A 67 4.75 -2.00 -4.98
N ALA A 68 5.31 -1.32 -3.98
CA ALA A 68 4.65 -0.23 -3.28
C ALA A 68 4.34 0.95 -4.21
N THR A 69 5.29 1.36 -5.05
CA THR A 69 5.12 2.43 -6.04
C THR A 69 3.99 2.10 -7.01
N ASP A 70 4.00 0.89 -7.58
CA ASP A 70 2.96 0.45 -8.52
C ASP A 70 1.58 0.39 -7.84
N TRP A 71 1.51 0.01 -6.56
CA TRP A 71 0.26 0.03 -5.79
C TRP A 71 -0.27 1.44 -5.59
N PHE A 72 0.58 2.36 -5.14
CA PHE A 72 0.19 3.75 -4.94
C PHE A 72 -0.17 4.44 -6.24
N LEU A 73 0.51 4.17 -7.36
CA LEU A 73 0.14 4.74 -8.65
C LEU A 73 -1.23 4.21 -9.14
N ARG A 74 -1.56 2.95 -8.86
CA ARG A 74 -2.85 2.35 -9.22
C ARG A 74 -4.01 2.89 -8.39
N HIS A 75 -3.82 3.10 -7.08
CA HIS A 75 -4.91 3.48 -6.16
C HIS A 75 -4.87 4.94 -5.68
N GLY A 76 -3.77 5.65 -5.89
CA GLY A 76 -3.51 7.01 -5.41
C GLY A 76 -4.21 8.13 -6.16
N ASN A 77 -5.19 7.83 -7.02
CA ASN A 77 -5.93 8.85 -7.77
C ASN A 77 -7.08 9.49 -6.97
N ALA A 78 -7.04 9.41 -5.63
CA ALA A 78 -7.90 10.22 -4.77
C ALA A 78 -7.38 11.67 -4.74
N ALA A 79 -7.97 12.49 -5.61
CA ALA A 79 -7.79 13.93 -5.81
C ALA A 79 -6.45 14.36 -6.47
N LYS A 80 -6.51 14.60 -7.79
CA LYS A 80 -5.74 15.71 -8.36
C LYS A 80 -6.14 16.98 -7.60
N PRO A 81 -5.23 17.72 -6.95
CA PRO A 81 -5.53 19.11 -6.65
C PRO A 81 -5.69 19.78 -8.00
N ALA A 82 -6.89 20.25 -8.32
CA ALA A 82 -7.09 21.14 -9.44
C ALA A 82 -6.24 22.38 -9.14
N PHE A 83 -5.10 22.51 -9.81
CA PHE A 83 -4.35 23.76 -9.82
C PHE A 83 -5.20 24.75 -10.63
N THR A 84 -6.18 25.37 -9.98
CA THR A 84 -6.91 26.49 -10.55
C THR A 84 -5.92 27.63 -10.65
N LYS A 85 -5.37 27.85 -11.86
CA LYS A 85 -4.68 29.10 -12.19
C LYS A 85 -5.60 30.25 -11.77
N GLY A 86 -5.13 31.06 -10.82
CA GLY A 86 -5.87 32.19 -10.30
C GLY A 86 -6.35 33.09 -11.44
N SER A 87 -7.65 33.36 -11.46
CA SER A 87 -8.24 34.34 -12.36
C SER A 87 -7.63 35.71 -12.06
N PRO A 88 -7.16 36.47 -13.07
CA PRO A 88 -6.65 37.81 -12.82
C PRO A 88 -7.82 38.69 -12.36
N ARG A 89 -7.74 39.22 -11.13
CA ARG A 89 -8.67 40.26 -10.66
C ARG A 89 -8.50 41.47 -11.57
N ARG A 90 -9.54 41.82 -12.32
CA ARG A 90 -9.64 43.11 -13.00
C ARG A 90 -9.72 44.20 -11.92
N SER A 91 -8.65 44.98 -11.78
CA SER A 91 -8.69 46.25 -11.05
C SER A 91 -9.53 47.24 -11.86
N SER A 92 -10.71 47.56 -11.34
CA SER A 92 -11.50 48.69 -11.83
C SER A 92 -10.85 49.97 -11.32
N PHE A 93 -10.48 50.86 -12.24
CA PHE A 93 -10.14 52.25 -11.94
C PHE A 93 -11.39 52.96 -11.42
N LEU A 94 -11.25 53.63 -10.28
CA LEU A 94 -11.89 54.90 -9.94
C LEU A 94 -10.87 55.73 -9.17
#